data_AF-A0A5C5VCT2-F1
#
_entry.id   AF-A0A5C5VCT2-F1
#
_cell.length_a   1.000
_cell.length_b   1.000
_cell.length_c   1.000
_cell.angle_alpha   90.00
_cell.angle_beta   90.00
_cell.angle_gamma   90.00
#
_symmetry.space_group_name_H-M   'P 1'
#
loop_
_entity.id
_entity.type
_entity.pdbx_description
1 polymer ?
#
loop_
_entity_poly.entity_id
_entity_poly.type
_entity_poly.pdbx_seq_one_letter_code
_entity_poly.pdbx_strand_id
1 'polypeptide(L)'
;MFLARIYLALVGLLYAGLAAYCSLKPADAARKVGFERLGDSGKSEFLTVYGGLEFGLALLLLVPLVRPATTGFALFACIAVHGSLVAFRAVSVALHRDISPFTTRLAVGEWVIFLLSLAVWWWVRRSGAS
;
A
#
# COMPACT_ATOMS: atom_id res chain seq x y z
N MET A 1 5.45 -3.69 -20.74
CA MET A 1 4.78 -4.52 -19.71
C MET A 1 5.73 -5.12 -18.66
N PHE A 2 6.96 -5.53 -19.00
CA PHE A 2 7.89 -6.11 -18.01
C PHE A 2 8.23 -5.17 -16.85
N LEU A 3 8.60 -3.92 -17.14
CA LEU A 3 8.91 -2.91 -16.11
C LEU A 3 7.76 -2.68 -15.12
N ALA A 4 6.51 -2.65 -15.61
CA ALA A 4 5.33 -2.51 -14.76
C ALA A 4 5.17 -3.69 -13.78
N ARG A 5 5.51 -4.91 -14.22
CA ARG A 5 5.47 -6.10 -13.34
C ARG A 5 6.55 -6.06 -12.27
N ILE A 6 7.76 -5.61 -12.60
CA ILE A 6 8.82 -5.40 -11.59
C ILE A 6 8.36 -4.37 -10.55
N TYR A 7 7.84 -3.24 -11.02
CA TYR A 7 7.33 -2.19 -10.15
C TYR A 7 6.23 -2.72 -9.21
N LEU A 8 5.21 -3.38 -9.76
CA LEU A 8 4.13 -3.98 -8.97
C LEU A 8 4.64 -5.03 -7.99
N ALA A 9 5.64 -5.83 -8.37
CA ALA A 9 6.24 -6.81 -7.49
C ALA A 9 6.97 -6.16 -6.30
N LEU A 10 7.71 -5.07 -6.52
CA LEU A 10 8.35 -4.33 -5.45
C LEU A 10 7.33 -3.77 -4.44
N VAL A 11 6.25 -3.17 -4.95
CA VAL A 11 5.15 -2.66 -4.09
C VAL A 11 4.44 -3.81 -3.38
N GLY A 12 4.17 -4.92 -4.09
CA GLY A 12 3.54 -6.10 -3.51
C GLY A 12 4.39 -6.74 -2.39
N LEU A 13 5.71 -6.82 -2.57
CA LEU A 13 6.63 -7.31 -1.53
C LEU A 13 6.68 -6.36 -0.32
N LEU A 14 6.61 -5.05 -0.54
CA LEU A 14 6.48 -4.08 0.56
C LEU A 14 5.22 -4.36 1.38
N TYR A 15 4.07 -4.52 0.72
CA TYR A 15 2.81 -4.86 1.41
C TYR A 15 2.85 -6.23 2.10
N ALA A 16 3.51 -7.23 1.52
CA ALA A 16 3.71 -8.52 2.19
C ALA A 16 4.54 -8.36 3.48
N GLY A 17 5.59 -7.53 3.44
CA GLY A 17 6.41 -7.22 4.62
C GLY A 17 5.64 -6.47 5.69
N LEU A 18 4.80 -5.50 5.31
CA LEU A 18 3.91 -4.79 6.23
C LEU A 18 2.88 -5.74 6.84
N ALA A 19 2.23 -6.56 6.02
CA ALA A 19 1.26 -7.56 6.48
C ALA A 19 1.88 -8.53 7.49
N ALA A 20 3.10 -9.02 7.22
CA ALA A 20 3.84 -9.87 8.14
C ALA A 20 4.16 -9.13 9.45
N TYR A 21 4.57 -7.86 9.39
CA TYR A 21 4.85 -7.06 10.58
C TYR A 21 3.60 -6.82 11.42
N CYS A 22 2.50 -6.41 10.80
CA CYS A 22 1.19 -6.22 11.42
C CYS A 22 0.63 -7.54 11.99
N SER A 23 0.94 -8.67 11.36
CA SER A 23 0.45 -9.98 11.79
C SER A 23 1.24 -10.58 12.95
N LEU A 24 2.57 -10.50 12.90
CA LEU A 24 3.45 -11.12 13.89
C LEU A 24 3.66 -10.24 15.12
N LYS A 25 3.56 -8.91 14.96
CA LYS A 25 3.77 -7.94 16.04
C LYS A 25 2.70 -6.84 16.06
N PRO A 26 1.40 -7.19 16.17
CA PRO A 26 0.29 -6.24 16.05
C PRO A 26 0.36 -5.11 17.08
N ALA A 27 0.72 -5.42 18.34
CA ALA A 27 0.84 -4.41 19.38
C ALA A 27 1.97 -3.40 19.09
N ASP A 28 3.09 -3.86 18.55
CA ASP A 28 4.23 -2.99 18.21
C ASP A 28 3.90 -2.13 16.98
N ALA A 29 3.31 -2.73 15.96
CA ALA A 29 2.90 -2.05 14.73
C ALA A 29 1.87 -0.95 15.02
N ALA A 30 0.87 -1.25 15.83
CA ALA A 30 -0.16 -0.31 16.22
C ALA A 30 0.38 0.88 17.03
N ARG A 31 1.31 0.63 17.96
CA ARG A 31 1.97 1.73 18.71
C ARG A 31 2.74 2.68 17.80
N LYS A 32 3.36 2.19 16.72
CA LYS A 32 4.08 3.06 15.77
C LYS A 32 3.16 4.03 15.03
N VAL A 33 1.89 3.68 14.85
CA VAL A 33 0.88 4.56 14.23
C VAL A 33 0.05 5.33 15.26
N GLY A 34 0.40 5.23 16.55
CA GLY A 34 -0.22 6.02 17.63
C GLY A 34 -1.33 5.32 18.41
N PHE A 35 -1.58 4.02 18.19
CA PHE A 35 -2.52 3.27 19.02
C PHE A 35 -1.86 2.88 20.35
N GLU A 36 -2.25 3.54 21.45
CA GLU A 36 -1.61 3.37 22.75
C GLU A 36 -2.02 2.10 23.51
N ARG A 37 -3.28 1.64 23.35
CA ARG A 37 -3.79 0.44 24.03
C ARG A 37 -4.65 -0.39 23.10
N LEU A 38 -4.21 -1.63 22.84
CA LEU A 38 -5.00 -2.66 22.16
C LEU A 38 -5.35 -3.77 23.13
N GLY A 39 -6.61 -3.84 23.53
CA GLY A 39 -7.19 -5.05 24.12
C GLY A 39 -7.29 -6.17 23.07
N ASP A 40 -7.69 -7.37 23.47
CA ASP A 40 -7.65 -8.53 22.58
C ASP A 40 -8.60 -8.39 21.38
N SER A 41 -9.77 -7.74 21.56
CA SER A 41 -10.64 -7.37 20.44
C SER A 41 -9.96 -6.42 19.46
N GLY A 42 -9.25 -5.40 19.94
CA GLY A 42 -8.49 -4.48 19.10
C GLY A 42 -7.34 -5.19 18.37
N LYS A 43 -6.63 -6.11 19.03
CA LYS A 43 -5.59 -6.93 18.38
C LYS A 43 -6.18 -7.81 17.27
N SER A 44 -7.34 -8.43 17.51
CA SER A 44 -8.04 -9.23 16.50
C SER A 44 -8.41 -8.40 15.28
N GLU A 45 -8.94 -7.19 15.50
CA GLU A 45 -9.30 -6.28 14.40
C GLU A 45 -8.06 -5.76 13.66
N PHE A 46 -7.02 -5.36 14.40
CA PHE A 46 -5.78 -4.90 13.81
C PHE A 46 -5.11 -5.98 12.96
N LEU A 47 -5.10 -7.22 13.46
CA LEU A 47 -4.61 -8.38 12.70
C LEU A 47 -5.39 -8.59 11.41
N THR A 48 -6.73 -8.56 11.49
CA THR A 48 -7.61 -8.83 10.35
C THR A 48 -7.52 -7.74 9.30
N VAL A 49 -7.58 -6.48 9.72
CA VAL A 49 -7.57 -5.33 8.81
C VAL A 49 -6.14 -5.04 8.35
N TYR A 50 -5.22 -4.69 9.24
CA TYR A 50 -3.87 -4.33 8.82
C TYR A 50 -3.10 -5.55 8.30
N GLY A 51 -3.12 -6.68 9.00
CA GLY A 51 -2.47 -7.89 8.49
C GLY A 51 -3.14 -8.44 7.24
N GLY A 52 -4.44 -8.75 7.32
CA GLY A 52 -5.18 -9.41 6.25
C GLY A 52 -5.37 -8.56 4.99
N LEU A 53 -5.75 -7.28 5.11
CA LEU A 53 -5.95 -6.41 3.96
C LEU A 53 -4.63 -6.09 3.26
N GLU A 54 -3.56 -5.81 4.00
CA GLU A 54 -2.23 -5.60 3.41
C GLU A 54 -1.74 -6.85 2.69
N PHE A 55 -2.00 -8.04 3.24
CA PHE A 55 -1.66 -9.30 2.56
C PHE A 55 -2.50 -9.48 1.28
N GLY A 56 -3.79 -9.17 1.31
CA GLY A 56 -4.65 -9.18 0.13
C GLY A 56 -4.13 -8.26 -0.98
N LEU A 57 -3.68 -7.04 -0.62
CA LEU A 57 -3.03 -6.13 -1.55
C LEU A 57 -1.72 -6.70 -2.09
N ALA A 58 -0.90 -7.34 -1.25
CA ALA A 58 0.32 -8.00 -1.72
C ALA A 58 0.02 -9.06 -2.79
N LEU A 59 -0.96 -9.93 -2.56
CA LEU A 59 -1.38 -10.95 -3.53
C LEU A 59 -1.88 -10.31 -4.85
N LEU A 60 -2.69 -9.26 -4.74
CA LEU A 60 -3.22 -8.52 -5.90
C LEU A 60 -2.09 -7.88 -6.73
N LEU A 61 -1.04 -7.38 -6.10
CA LEU A 61 0.08 -6.73 -6.79
C LEU A 61 1.12 -7.73 -7.29
N LEU A 62 1.21 -8.92 -6.68
CA LEU A 62 2.14 -10.00 -7.07
C LEU A 62 1.55 -10.95 -8.14
N VAL A 63 0.22 -11.04 -8.29
CA VAL A 63 -0.40 -11.93 -9.28
C VAL A 63 0.10 -11.75 -10.73
N PRO A 64 0.53 -10.55 -11.20
CA PRO A 64 1.09 -10.41 -12.55
C PRO A 64 2.40 -11.17 -12.79
N LEU A 65 3.10 -11.61 -11.73
CA LEU A 65 4.28 -12.46 -11.85
C LEU A 65 3.94 -13.86 -12.40
N VAL A 66 2.77 -14.38 -12.01
CA VAL A 66 2.28 -15.70 -12.44
C VAL A 66 1.26 -15.61 -13.57
N ARG A 67 0.55 -14.49 -13.68
CA ARG A 67 -0.47 -14.24 -14.72
C ARG A 67 -0.25 -12.87 -15.38
N PRO A 68 0.68 -12.73 -16.34
CA PRO A 68 1.03 -11.43 -16.92
C PRO A 68 -0.14 -10.63 -17.51
N ALA A 69 -1.21 -11.30 -17.95
CA ALA A 69 -2.43 -10.66 -18.46
C ALA A 69 -3.12 -9.74 -17.44
N THR A 70 -2.91 -9.96 -16.13
CA THR A 70 -3.51 -9.12 -15.07
C THR A 70 -2.71 -7.84 -14.78
N THR A 71 -1.58 -7.60 -15.45
CA THR A 71 -0.70 -6.43 -15.19
C THR A 71 -1.46 -5.11 -15.25
N GLY A 72 -2.32 -4.92 -16.26
CA GLY A 72 -3.11 -3.70 -16.40
C GLY A 72 -4.10 -3.50 -15.25
N PHE A 73 -4.80 -4.57 -14.87
CA PHE A 73 -5.73 -4.54 -13.74
C PHE A 73 -5.02 -4.24 -12.41
N ALA A 74 -3.92 -4.93 -12.13
CA ALA A 74 -3.14 -4.72 -10.91
C ALA A 74 -2.55 -3.29 -10.84
N LEU A 75 -2.11 -2.73 -11.96
CA LEU A 75 -1.62 -1.35 -12.01
C LEU A 75 -2.74 -0.32 -11.79
N PHE A 76 -3.92 -0.53 -12.38
CA PHE A 76 -5.08 0.30 -12.11
C PHE A 76 -5.49 0.23 -10.63
N ALA A 77 -5.54 -0.97 -10.06
CA ALA A 77 -5.84 -1.15 -8.63
C ALA A 77 -4.81 -0.47 -7.73
N CYS A 78 -3.51 -0.55 -8.08
CA CYS A 78 -2.45 0.14 -7.36
C CYS A 78 -2.67 1.67 -7.34
N ILE A 79 -3.04 2.27 -8.47
CA ILE A 79 -3.38 3.69 -8.58
C ILE A 79 -4.60 4.02 -7.72
N ALA A 80 -5.69 3.24 -7.83
CA ALA A 80 -6.93 3.51 -7.11
C ALA A 80 -6.74 3.46 -5.59
N VAL A 81 -6.04 2.44 -5.10
CA VAL A 81 -5.72 2.28 -3.67
C VAL A 81 -4.84 3.42 -3.18
N HIS A 82 -3.69 3.68 -3.81
CA HIS A 82 -2.77 4.70 -3.34
C HIS A 82 -3.28 6.13 -3.56
N GLY A 83 -4.07 6.36 -4.60
CA GLY A 83 -4.77 7.63 -4.81
C GLY A 83 -5.77 7.91 -3.70
N SER A 84 -6.50 6.87 -3.25
CA SER A 84 -7.40 6.98 -2.11
C SER A 84 -6.64 7.24 -0.81
N LEU A 85 -5.54 6.51 -0.56
CA LEU A 85 -4.68 6.74 0.60
C LEU A 85 -4.13 8.18 0.62
N VAL A 86 -3.58 8.65 -0.50
CA VAL A 86 -3.06 10.02 -0.64
C VAL A 86 -4.14 11.07 -0.40
N ALA A 87 -5.35 10.89 -0.96
CA ALA A 87 -6.45 11.82 -0.76
C ALA A 87 -6.84 11.94 0.72
N PHE A 88 -7.07 10.80 1.38
CA PHE A 88 -7.42 10.78 2.80
C PHE A 88 -6.26 11.23 3.69
N ARG A 89 -5.01 10.94 3.31
CA ARG A 89 -3.83 11.42 4.01
C ARG A 89 -3.69 12.94 3.92
N ALA A 90 -3.93 13.53 2.75
CA ALA A 90 -3.90 14.98 2.57
C ALA A 90 -4.95 15.68 3.45
N VAL A 91 -6.17 15.13 3.49
CA VAL A 91 -7.22 15.60 4.41
C VAL A 91 -6.81 15.42 5.87
N SER A 92 -6.23 14.26 6.23
CA SER A 92 -5.77 13.97 7.58
C SER A 92 -4.70 14.97 8.05
N VAL A 93 -3.70 15.28 7.22
CA VAL A 93 -2.65 16.27 7.52
C VAL A 93 -3.21 17.68 7.65
N ALA A 94 -4.23 18.03 6.86
CA ALA A 94 -4.89 19.33 7.00
C ALA A 94 -5.66 19.48 8.32
N LEU A 95 -6.24 18.37 8.82
CA LEU A 95 -7.10 18.37 10.01
C LEU A 95 -6.34 18.12 11.33
N HIS A 96 -5.19 17.43 11.30
CA HIS A 96 -4.46 17.01 12.50
C HIS A 96 -3.04 17.61 12.53
N ARG A 97 -2.61 18.14 13.69
CA ARG A 97 -1.36 18.90 13.81
C ARG A 97 -0.17 18.08 14.35
N ASP A 98 -0.42 17.13 15.25
CA ASP A 98 0.62 16.36 15.95
C ASP A 98 0.80 14.96 15.34
N ILE A 99 1.16 14.91 14.06
CA ILE A 99 1.34 13.65 13.33
C ILE A 99 2.74 13.08 13.62
N SER A 100 2.80 11.81 14.02
CA SER A 100 4.07 11.16 14.33
C SER A 100 5.04 11.15 13.13
N PRO A 101 6.37 11.14 13.38
CA PRO A 101 7.36 11.00 12.30
C PRO A 101 7.19 9.71 11.50
N PHE A 102 6.72 8.64 12.13
CA PHE A 102 6.45 7.37 11.45
C PHE A 102 5.28 7.49 10.47
N THR A 103 4.17 8.09 10.91
CA THR A 103 3.00 8.36 10.06
C THR A 103 3.36 9.28 8.90
N THR A 104 4.26 10.25 9.12
CA THR A 104 4.77 11.12 8.05
C THR A 104 5.56 10.34 7.00
N ARG A 105 6.39 9.37 7.41
CA ARG A 105 7.11 8.49 6.46
C ARG A 105 6.17 7.62 5.66
N LEU A 106 5.10 7.10 6.29
CA LEU A 106 4.04 6.37 5.58
C LEU A 106 3.39 7.26 4.52
N ALA A 107 3.04 8.50 4.88
CA ALA A 107 2.46 9.47 3.96
C ALA A 107 3.37 9.71 2.73
N VAL A 108 4.67 9.92 2.95
CA VAL A 108 5.63 10.09 1.84
C VAL A 108 5.67 8.83 0.97
N GLY A 109 5.69 7.64 1.57
CA GLY A 109 5.64 6.37 0.84
C GLY A 109 4.38 6.23 -0.02
N GLU A 110 3.21 6.57 0.54
CA GLU A 110 1.92 6.57 -0.17
C GLU A 110 1.96 7.48 -1.41
N TRP A 111 2.49 8.70 -1.27
CA TRP A 111 2.66 9.64 -2.38
C TRP A 111 3.62 9.14 -3.45
N VAL A 112 4.78 8.60 -3.05
CA VAL A 112 5.78 8.07 -3.98
C VAL A 112 5.18 6.92 -4.79
N ILE A 113 4.51 5.97 -4.14
CA ILE A 113 3.88 4.84 -4.83
C ILE A 113 2.76 5.34 -5.76
N PHE A 114 1.94 6.29 -5.33
CA PHE A 114 0.88 6.84 -6.19
C PHE A 114 1.44 7.48 -7.47
N LEU A 115 2.41 8.38 -7.32
CA LEU A 115 3.01 9.11 -8.44
C LEU A 115 3.77 8.17 -9.40
N LEU A 116 4.53 7.21 -8.87
CA LEU A 116 5.21 6.21 -9.69
C LEU A 116 4.20 5.32 -10.43
N SER A 117 3.09 4.95 -9.80
CA SER A 117 2.04 4.15 -10.46
C SER A 117 1.44 4.90 -11.64
N LEU A 118 1.16 6.21 -11.50
CA LEU A 118 0.69 7.06 -12.59
C LEU A 118 1.73 7.16 -13.72
N ALA A 119 2.99 7.36 -13.38
CA ALA A 119 4.08 7.46 -14.35
C ALA A 119 4.24 6.15 -15.15
N VAL A 120 4.23 5.00 -14.47
CA VAL A 120 4.31 3.67 -15.11
C VAL A 120 3.08 3.43 -15.99
N TRP A 121 1.88 3.78 -15.54
CA TRP A 121 0.66 3.63 -16.31
C TRP A 121 0.68 4.46 -17.60
N TRP A 122 1.12 5.72 -17.48
CA TRP A 122 1.24 6.62 -18.62
C TRP A 122 2.29 6.14 -19.63
N TRP A 123 3.44 5.65 -19.16
CA TRP A 123 4.45 5.05 -20.02
C TRP A 123 3.89 3.83 -20.75
N VAL A 124 3.28 2.88 -20.04
CA VAL A 124 2.71 1.67 -20.65
C VAL A 124 1.69 2.01 -21.74
N ARG A 125 0.83 3.02 -21.53
CA ARG A 125 -0.14 3.46 -22.54
C ARG A 125 0.51 4.09 -23.76
N ARG A 126 1.57 4.89 -23.59
CA ARG A 126 2.31 5.47 -24.72
C ARG A 126 3.02 4.40 -25.56
N SER A 127 3.63 3.41 -24.92
CA SER A 127 4.34 2.33 -25.62
C SER A 127 3.41 1.27 -26.25
N GLY A 128 2.12 1.30 -25.97
CA GLY A 128 1.11 0.45 -26.61
C GLY A 128 0.35 1.12 -27.76
N ALA A 129 0.64 2.39 -28.05
CA ALA A 129 0.03 3.16 -29.14
C ALA A 129 0.91 3.24 -30.40
N SER A 130 1.95 2.40 -30.49
CA SER A 130 2.83 2.24 -31.65
C SER A 130 2.62 0.90 -32.31
#